data_AF-A0AAU9QG62-F1
#
_entry.id   AF-A0AAU9QG62-F1
#
_cell.length_a   1.000
_cell.length_b   1.000
_cell.length_c   1.000
_cell.angle_alpha   90.00
_cell.angle_beta   90.00
_cell.angle_gamma   90.00
#
_symmetry.space_group_name_H-M   'P 1'
#
loop_
_entity.id
_entity.type
_entity.pdbx_description
1 polymer ?
#
loop_
_entity_poly.entity_id
_entity_poly.type
_entity_poly.pdbx_seq_one_letter_code
_entity_poly.pdbx_strand_id
1 'polypeptide(L)'
;MKKLHWRRRSLFPNNIVTQRKVTVLQRGARYEGLTQSSQVPNVVNVNHRQLLSEDVLSSEQLSLLQRLLDRNVVDCLCASQVVKTYQRFGTSLDRFAMRLFLEVGGQLSDNHVLSSFEQRLDYINSRLGFRFNLASPKTLILSMYLTLNEWVNRKTDQTVLHDTIKLEQLINQLSIQKEYWLRLSTEENSAIFAEQQLALIQSQQSELYEQLDVLNEQQNQAVESHRAMVEEWKPTLDKLKGLSQYGETSDKFISEWKAWCGEARVQAPELNDVWDVCDLVYSDLNAVAKIWQWFQDMHTVGNVDHYYFDIQSNQCGQACNHLSQI
;
A
#
# COMPACT_ATOMS: atom_id res chain seq x y z
N MET A 1 -56.25 -36.00 -6.28
CA MET A 1 -55.54 -34.84 -5.69
C MET A 1 -56.23 -33.56 -6.13
N LYS A 2 -56.71 -32.75 -5.17
CA LYS A 2 -57.42 -31.48 -5.40
C LYS A 2 -56.42 -30.36 -5.74
N LYS A 3 -56.82 -29.48 -6.66
CA LYS A 3 -56.14 -28.22 -7.08
C LYS A 3 -56.20 -27.13 -6.00
N LEU A 4 -55.55 -25.99 -6.31
CA LEU A 4 -55.69 -24.60 -5.80
C LEU A 4 -54.46 -24.17 -4.96
N HIS A 5 -53.74 -23.05 -5.15
CA HIS A 5 -53.83 -21.87 -6.01
C HIS A 5 -52.45 -21.17 -6.05
N TRP A 6 -51.98 -20.77 -7.23
CA TRP A 6 -51.13 -19.56 -7.37
C TRP A 6 -51.71 -18.72 -8.51
N ARG A 7 -52.51 -17.71 -8.13
CA ARG A 7 -52.95 -16.64 -9.03
C ARG A 7 -51.89 -15.55 -9.05
N ARG A 8 -51.59 -15.11 -10.27
CA ARG A 8 -50.82 -13.90 -10.63
C ARG A 8 -51.37 -12.66 -9.94
N ARG A 9 -50.47 -11.76 -9.51
CA ARG A 9 -50.65 -10.31 -9.61
C ARG A 9 -49.39 -9.68 -10.17
N SER A 10 -49.38 -9.59 -11.50
CA SER A 10 -48.67 -8.56 -12.25
C SER A 10 -49.28 -7.20 -11.92
N LEU A 11 -48.48 -6.29 -11.38
CA LEU A 11 -48.82 -4.87 -11.31
C LEU A 11 -47.54 -4.06 -11.57
N PHE A 12 -47.24 -3.83 -12.84
CA PHE A 12 -46.64 -2.56 -13.27
C PHE A 12 -47.31 -2.16 -14.60
N PRO A 13 -47.91 -0.95 -14.68
CA PRO A 13 -48.59 -0.48 -15.87
C PRO A 13 -47.61 0.01 -16.93
N ASN A 14 -48.07 -0.08 -18.18
CA ASN A 14 -47.44 0.38 -19.41
C ASN A 14 -46.63 1.67 -19.28
N ASN A 15 -45.42 1.68 -19.83
CA ASN A 15 -44.91 2.81 -20.60
C ASN A 15 -43.84 2.35 -21.61
N ILE A 16 -44.25 2.33 -22.87
CA ILE A 16 -43.52 2.74 -24.08
C ILE A 16 -42.07 2.24 -24.17
N VAL A 17 -41.86 1.21 -24.98
CA VAL A 17 -40.54 0.85 -25.52
C VAL A 17 -40.08 2.01 -26.41
N THR A 18 -39.31 2.95 -25.85
CA THR A 18 -38.49 3.84 -26.66
C THR A 18 -37.37 3.00 -27.25
N GLN A 19 -37.40 2.81 -28.57
CA GLN A 19 -36.28 2.28 -29.33
C GLN A 19 -35.01 3.02 -28.90
N ARG A 20 -33.98 2.28 -28.46
CA ARG A 20 -32.66 2.84 -28.23
C ARG A 20 -32.20 3.51 -29.53
N LYS A 21 -32.20 4.84 -29.56
CA LYS A 21 -31.45 5.59 -30.56
C LYS A 21 -29.98 5.25 -30.32
N VAL A 22 -29.42 4.42 -31.19
CA VAL A 22 -27.98 4.27 -31.34
C VAL A 22 -27.48 5.59 -31.92
N THR A 23 -27.06 6.51 -31.07
CA THR A 23 -26.31 7.69 -31.49
C THR A 23 -24.87 7.29 -31.69
N VAL A 24 -24.50 7.10 -32.96
CA VAL A 24 -23.11 7.06 -33.42
C VAL A 24 -22.47 8.39 -33.03
N LEU A 25 -21.45 8.37 -32.17
CA LEU A 25 -20.68 9.57 -31.83
C LEU A 25 -19.83 9.97 -33.04
N GLN A 26 -20.31 10.94 -33.82
CA GLN A 26 -19.49 11.65 -34.80
C GLN A 26 -18.59 12.67 -34.09
N ARG A 27 -17.36 12.77 -34.58
CA ARG A 27 -16.29 13.70 -34.16
C ARG A 27 -16.78 15.14 -33.96
N GLY A 28 -16.28 15.76 -32.88
CA GLY A 28 -15.85 17.15 -32.86
C GLY A 28 -16.93 18.23 -32.90
N ALA A 29 -17.36 18.69 -31.72
CA ALA A 29 -17.84 20.06 -31.54
C ALA A 29 -17.49 20.51 -30.12
N ARG A 30 -16.64 21.54 -30.02
CA ARG A 30 -16.42 22.29 -28.78
C ARG A 30 -17.75 22.91 -28.37
N TYR A 31 -18.21 22.63 -27.15
CA TYR A 31 -19.18 23.46 -26.45
C TYR A 31 -18.62 23.78 -25.08
N GLU A 32 -18.34 25.07 -24.90
CA GLU A 32 -18.14 25.70 -23.61
C GLU A 32 -19.43 25.60 -22.77
N GLY A 33 -19.26 25.38 -21.47
CA GLY A 33 -20.23 25.75 -20.45
C GLY A 33 -21.42 24.79 -20.25
N LEU A 34 -21.25 23.82 -19.34
CA LEU A 34 -22.20 23.56 -18.25
C LEU A 34 -21.54 22.58 -17.26
N THR A 35 -21.14 23.15 -16.12
CA THR A 35 -20.67 22.46 -14.92
C THR A 35 -21.74 21.49 -14.40
N GLN A 36 -21.62 20.23 -14.78
CA GLN A 36 -22.19 19.12 -14.01
C GLN A 36 -21.02 18.32 -13.44
N SER A 37 -20.98 18.27 -12.11
CA SER A 37 -20.00 17.54 -11.32
C SER A 37 -19.95 16.07 -11.74
N SER A 38 -18.96 15.74 -12.57
CA SER A 38 -18.55 14.37 -12.77
C SER A 38 -17.79 13.95 -11.51
N GLN A 39 -18.50 13.44 -10.51
CA GLN A 39 -17.87 12.51 -9.57
C GLN A 39 -17.58 11.23 -10.36
N VAL A 40 -16.42 11.22 -11.02
CA VAL A 40 -15.78 9.98 -11.45
C VAL A 40 -15.55 9.20 -10.16
N PRO A 41 -16.08 7.98 -9.99
CA PRO A 41 -15.67 7.16 -8.86
C PRO A 41 -14.18 6.90 -9.05
N ASN A 42 -13.35 7.46 -8.17
CA ASN A 42 -11.96 7.07 -8.04
C ASN A 42 -11.94 5.58 -7.69
N VAL A 43 -11.82 4.73 -8.71
CA VAL A 43 -11.62 3.30 -8.53
C VAL A 43 -10.17 3.13 -8.06
N VAL A 44 -9.98 3.29 -6.76
CA VAL A 44 -8.73 2.87 -6.11
C VAL A 44 -8.76 1.35 -6.08
N ASN A 45 -7.85 0.72 -6.81
CA ASN A 45 -7.67 -0.74 -6.78
C ASN A 45 -7.05 -1.13 -5.43
N VAL A 46 -7.88 -1.22 -4.40
CA VAL A 46 -7.48 -1.86 -3.14
C VAL A 46 -7.36 -3.35 -3.44
N ASN A 47 -6.15 -3.88 -3.29
CA ASN A 47 -5.85 -5.24 -3.68
C ASN A 47 -6.32 -6.23 -2.60
N HIS A 48 -7.63 -6.32 -2.40
CA HIS A 48 -8.28 -7.25 -1.46
C HIS A 48 -7.78 -8.68 -1.64
N ARG A 49 -7.49 -9.07 -2.90
CA ARG A 49 -6.93 -10.39 -3.22
C ARG A 49 -5.54 -10.60 -2.63
N GLN A 50 -4.70 -9.57 -2.62
CA GLN A 50 -3.39 -9.64 -2.01
C GLN A 50 -3.47 -9.78 -0.49
N LEU A 51 -4.34 -8.98 0.15
CA LEU A 51 -4.56 -9.07 1.61
C LEU A 51 -5.12 -10.44 2.04
N LEU A 52 -5.94 -11.06 1.19
CA LEU A 52 -6.42 -12.44 1.38
C LEU A 52 -5.32 -13.48 1.13
N SER A 53 -4.47 -13.29 0.11
CA SER A 53 -3.40 -14.26 -0.20
C SER A 53 -2.24 -14.21 0.79
N GLU A 54 -2.02 -13.07 1.43
CA GLU A 54 -1.00 -12.88 2.46
C GLU A 54 -1.54 -13.16 3.88
N ASP A 55 -2.76 -13.69 3.99
CA ASP A 55 -3.46 -14.02 5.24
C ASP A 55 -3.57 -12.84 6.25
N VAL A 56 -3.46 -11.61 5.77
CA VAL A 56 -3.65 -10.39 6.59
C VAL A 56 -5.12 -10.23 6.96
N LEU A 57 -6.01 -10.51 6.00
CA LEU A 57 -7.47 -10.51 6.15
C LEU A 57 -7.99 -11.90 5.79
N SER A 58 -8.89 -12.44 6.59
CA SER A 58 -9.61 -13.66 6.20
C SER A 58 -10.83 -13.34 5.33
N SER A 59 -11.30 -14.32 4.55
CA SER A 59 -12.53 -14.18 3.76
C SER A 59 -13.75 -13.86 4.61
N GLU A 60 -13.82 -14.41 5.82
CA GLU A 60 -14.88 -14.13 6.80
C GLU A 60 -14.81 -12.69 7.32
N GLN A 61 -13.61 -12.19 7.65
CA GLN A 61 -13.40 -10.82 8.10
C GLN A 61 -13.77 -9.81 7.01
N LEU A 62 -13.35 -10.06 5.77
CA LEU A 62 -13.69 -9.19 4.65
C LEU A 62 -15.20 -9.20 4.38
N SER A 63 -15.84 -10.38 4.41
CA SER A 63 -17.28 -10.50 4.23
C SER A 63 -18.07 -9.76 5.31
N LEU A 64 -17.61 -9.82 6.57
CA LEU A 64 -18.20 -9.08 7.68
C LEU A 64 -18.12 -7.56 7.44
N LEU A 65 -16.95 -7.04 7.06
CA LEU A 65 -16.77 -5.60 6.78
C LEU A 65 -17.66 -5.16 5.63
N GLN A 66 -17.68 -5.90 4.52
CA GLN A 66 -18.49 -5.59 3.34
C GLN A 66 -20.00 -5.66 3.59
N ARG A 67 -20.44 -6.41 4.60
CA ARG A 67 -21.85 -6.50 4.97
C ARG A 67 -22.30 -5.35 5.88
N LEU A 68 -21.39 -4.81 6.69
CA LEU A 68 -21.71 -3.84 7.73
C LEU A 68 -21.33 -2.40 7.37
N LEU A 69 -20.40 -2.21 6.43
CA LEU A 69 -19.86 -0.91 6.06
C LEU A 69 -20.03 -0.67 4.56
N ASP A 70 -20.05 0.61 4.17
CA ASP A 70 -20.07 0.98 2.76
C ASP A 70 -18.77 0.55 2.07
N ARG A 71 -18.89 0.14 0.80
CA ARG A 71 -17.75 -0.31 -0.02
C ARG A 71 -16.56 0.66 0.03
N ASN A 72 -16.83 1.96 -0.12
CA ASN A 72 -15.78 2.98 -0.13
C ASN A 72 -15.06 3.06 1.23
N VAL A 73 -15.76 2.80 2.33
CA VAL A 73 -15.18 2.79 3.69
C VAL A 73 -14.32 1.54 3.87
N VAL A 74 -14.79 0.38 3.41
CA VAL A 74 -14.00 -0.86 3.42
C VAL A 74 -12.71 -0.69 2.61
N ASP A 75 -12.80 -0.10 1.43
CA ASP A 75 -11.64 0.19 0.59
C ASP A 75 -10.64 1.12 1.33
N CYS A 76 -11.12 2.18 2.01
CA CYS A 76 -10.25 3.06 2.79
C CYS A 76 -9.61 2.34 3.99
N LEU A 77 -10.36 1.51 4.72
CA LEU A 77 -9.85 0.73 5.86
C LEU A 77 -8.75 -0.24 5.42
N CYS A 78 -8.99 -0.98 4.33
CA CYS A 78 -8.01 -1.89 3.75
C CYS A 78 -6.76 -1.19 3.19
N ALA A 79 -6.87 0.09 2.81
CA ALA A 79 -5.74 0.91 2.36
C ALA A 79 -5.01 1.65 3.51
N SER A 80 -5.51 1.57 4.74
CA SER A 80 -4.98 2.30 5.90
C SER A 80 -3.57 1.87 6.28
N GLN A 81 -2.86 2.77 6.96
CA GLN A 81 -1.50 2.51 7.43
C GLN A 81 -1.44 1.34 8.40
N VAL A 82 -2.46 1.16 9.25
CA VAL A 82 -2.54 0.03 10.18
C VAL A 82 -2.56 -1.30 9.42
N VAL A 83 -3.34 -1.44 8.35
CA VAL A 83 -3.36 -2.69 7.55
C VAL A 83 -2.00 -2.93 6.89
N LYS A 84 -1.35 -1.87 6.37
CA LYS A 84 0.02 -1.99 5.84
C LYS A 84 1.00 -2.45 6.91
N THR A 85 0.83 -2.03 8.16
CA THR A 85 1.64 -2.50 9.29
C THR A 85 1.42 -4.00 9.56
N TYR A 86 0.18 -4.48 9.62
CA TYR A 86 -0.11 -5.92 9.74
C TYR A 86 0.47 -6.74 8.58
N GLN A 87 0.37 -6.20 7.36
CA GLN A 87 0.97 -6.79 6.17
C GLN A 87 2.50 -6.91 6.29
N ARG A 88 3.17 -5.85 6.72
CA ARG A 88 4.63 -5.83 6.94
C ARG A 88 5.09 -6.84 7.99
N PHE A 89 4.30 -7.05 9.05
CA PHE A 89 4.60 -8.02 10.09
C PHE A 89 4.22 -9.47 9.73
N GLY A 90 3.53 -9.67 8.61
CA GLY A 90 3.00 -10.97 8.20
C GLY A 90 2.06 -11.54 9.27
N THR A 91 1.18 -10.68 9.80
CA THR A 91 0.22 -11.04 10.86
C THR A 91 -1.20 -10.75 10.40
N SER A 92 -2.13 -11.63 10.75
CA SER A 92 -3.55 -11.42 10.49
C SER A 92 -4.14 -10.34 11.40
N LEU A 93 -5.18 -9.66 10.90
CA LEU A 93 -5.95 -8.74 11.72
C LEU A 93 -6.59 -9.49 12.87
N ASP A 94 -6.25 -9.09 14.09
CA ASP A 94 -6.83 -9.65 15.29
C ASP A 94 -8.27 -9.15 15.52
N ARG A 95 -8.94 -9.76 16.50
CA ARG A 95 -10.32 -9.39 16.87
C ARG A 95 -10.44 -7.92 17.32
N PHE A 96 -9.39 -7.35 17.90
CA PHE A 96 -9.40 -5.98 18.40
C PHE A 96 -9.34 -4.99 17.23
N ALA A 97 -8.45 -5.20 16.27
CA ALA A 97 -8.37 -4.44 15.02
C ALA A 97 -9.71 -4.49 14.27
N MET A 98 -10.33 -5.67 14.15
CA MET A 98 -11.65 -5.80 13.52
C MET A 98 -12.73 -4.99 14.24
N ARG A 99 -12.72 -4.95 15.57
CA ARG A 99 -13.65 -4.12 16.35
C ARG A 99 -13.43 -2.63 16.08
N LEU A 100 -12.18 -2.18 16.08
CA LEU A 100 -11.83 -0.79 15.79
C LEU A 100 -12.23 -0.39 14.37
N PHE A 101 -12.06 -1.28 13.39
CA PHE A 101 -12.45 -1.03 12.00
C PHE A 101 -13.96 -0.87 11.87
N LEU A 102 -14.75 -1.67 12.57
CA LEU A 102 -16.21 -1.53 12.60
C LEU A 102 -16.64 -0.23 13.30
N GLU A 103 -15.98 0.16 14.39
CA GLU A 103 -16.26 1.40 15.12
C GLU A 103 -15.97 2.64 14.27
N VAL A 104 -14.74 2.76 13.75
CA VAL A 104 -14.33 3.89 12.92
C VAL A 104 -15.05 3.87 11.57
N GLY A 105 -15.25 2.69 10.99
CA GLY A 105 -15.99 2.52 9.75
C GLY A 105 -17.45 2.96 9.88
N GLY A 106 -18.12 2.62 10.98
CA GLY A 106 -19.49 3.07 11.24
C GLY A 106 -19.58 4.60 11.33
N GLN A 107 -18.66 5.23 12.05
CA GLN A 107 -18.58 6.70 12.14
C GLN A 107 -18.37 7.37 10.77
N LEU A 108 -17.68 6.70 9.84
CA LEU A 108 -17.44 7.21 8.49
C LEU A 108 -18.63 7.03 7.56
N SER A 109 -19.37 5.93 7.69
CA SER A 109 -20.62 5.72 6.96
C SER A 109 -21.70 6.75 7.36
N ASP A 110 -21.73 7.14 8.63
CA ASP A 110 -22.67 8.16 9.13
C ASP A 110 -22.24 9.61 8.80
N ASN A 111 -20.94 9.86 8.61
CA ASN A 111 -20.41 11.20 8.32
C ASN A 111 -20.37 11.51 6.82
N HIS A 112 -21.43 12.12 6.31
CA HIS A 112 -21.50 12.62 4.93
C HIS A 112 -20.52 13.78 4.60
N VAL A 113 -19.76 14.27 5.59
CA VAL A 113 -18.84 15.41 5.43
C VAL A 113 -17.56 15.04 4.67
N LEU A 114 -17.08 13.79 4.79
CA LEU A 114 -15.87 13.34 4.10
C LEU A 114 -16.26 12.77 2.73
N SER A 115 -15.99 13.55 1.68
CA SER A 115 -16.47 13.26 0.33
C SER A 115 -15.48 12.45 -0.51
N SER A 116 -14.18 12.63 -0.30
CA SER A 116 -13.13 11.95 -1.08
C SER A 116 -12.55 10.73 -0.35
N PHE A 117 -11.97 9.81 -1.13
CA PHE A 117 -11.22 8.67 -0.63
C PHE A 117 -10.04 9.11 0.25
N GLU A 118 -9.25 10.08 -0.21
CA GLU A 118 -8.09 10.62 0.49
C GLU A 118 -8.48 11.21 1.87
N GLN A 119 -9.53 12.02 1.92
CA GLN A 119 -10.03 12.59 3.18
C GLN A 119 -10.45 11.51 4.19
N ARG A 120 -11.07 10.43 3.72
CA ARG A 120 -11.47 9.31 4.58
C ARG A 120 -10.27 8.51 5.03
N LEU A 121 -9.31 8.26 4.13
CA LEU A 121 -8.07 7.56 4.45
C LEU A 121 -7.23 8.34 5.47
N ASP A 122 -7.10 9.66 5.30
CA ASP A 122 -6.40 10.54 6.23
C ASP A 122 -7.09 10.56 7.60
N TYR A 123 -8.43 10.62 7.61
CA TYR A 123 -9.19 10.50 8.86
C TYR A 123 -8.90 9.16 9.56
N ILE A 124 -8.93 8.04 8.84
CA ILE A 124 -8.61 6.72 9.41
C ILE A 124 -7.18 6.72 9.96
N ASN A 125 -6.20 7.18 9.19
CA ASN A 125 -4.79 7.22 9.59
C ASN A 125 -4.51 8.21 10.72
N SER A 126 -5.37 9.21 10.94
CA SER A 126 -5.29 10.12 12.09
C SER A 126 -5.87 9.53 13.38
N ARG A 127 -6.70 8.48 13.27
CA ARG A 127 -7.37 7.85 14.41
C ARG A 127 -6.81 6.49 14.76
N LEU A 128 -6.59 5.65 13.76
CA LEU A 128 -6.08 4.30 13.93
C LEU A 128 -4.57 4.30 13.77
N GLY A 129 -3.90 3.83 14.80
CA GLY A 129 -2.47 3.54 14.80
C GLY A 129 -2.20 2.11 15.24
N PHE A 130 -0.93 1.77 15.35
CA PHE A 130 -0.45 0.50 15.86
C PHE A 130 0.47 0.74 17.05
N ARG A 131 0.29 -0.05 18.12
CA ARG A 131 1.16 -0.05 19.29
C ARG A 131 2.16 -1.18 19.17
N PHE A 132 3.42 -0.84 18.92
CA PHE A 132 4.51 -1.76 18.69
C PHE A 132 5.09 -2.23 20.03
N ASN A 133 5.16 -3.55 20.26
CA ASN A 133 5.92 -4.08 21.39
C ASN A 133 7.39 -4.21 21.00
N LEU A 134 8.23 -3.24 21.36
CA LEU A 134 9.66 -3.29 21.02
C LEU A 134 10.45 -4.29 21.86
N ALA A 135 9.85 -4.89 22.88
CA ALA A 135 10.46 -6.01 23.60
C ALA A 135 10.36 -7.32 22.82
N SER A 136 9.38 -7.45 21.92
CA SER A 136 9.28 -8.62 21.04
C SER A 136 10.43 -8.59 20.01
N PRO A 137 11.28 -9.63 19.94
CA PRO A 137 12.35 -9.68 18.96
C PRO A 137 11.84 -9.47 17.53
N LYS A 138 10.75 -10.15 17.17
CA LYS A 138 10.13 -10.04 15.85
C LYS A 138 9.78 -8.59 15.49
N THR A 139 9.16 -7.85 16.40
CA THR A 139 8.79 -6.44 16.15
C THR A 139 10.01 -5.57 15.99
N LEU A 140 10.96 -5.64 16.92
CA LEU A 140 12.18 -4.83 16.88
C LEU A 140 12.93 -5.07 15.56
N ILE A 141 13.11 -6.33 15.18
CA ILE A 141 13.88 -6.75 14.01
C ILE A 141 13.22 -6.30 12.71
N LEU A 142 11.90 -6.48 12.59
CA LEU A 142 11.19 -6.09 11.37
C LEU A 142 11.12 -4.56 11.24
N SER A 143 10.92 -3.83 12.33
CA SER A 143 10.99 -2.36 12.32
C SER A 143 12.40 -1.85 11.98
N MET A 144 13.43 -2.48 12.54
CA MET A 144 14.85 -2.21 12.24
C MET A 144 15.16 -2.49 10.77
N TYR A 145 14.73 -3.63 10.25
CA TYR A 145 14.92 -4.03 8.84
C TYR A 145 14.30 -3.02 7.89
N LEU A 146 13.05 -2.62 8.13
CA LEU A 146 12.35 -1.63 7.31
C LEU A 146 13.07 -0.28 7.35
N THR A 147 13.51 0.14 8.54
CA THR A 147 14.18 1.43 8.74
C THR A 147 15.55 1.46 8.08
N LEU A 148 16.33 0.38 8.19
CA LEU A 148 17.60 0.27 7.50
C LEU A 148 17.43 0.23 5.99
N ASN A 149 16.45 -0.51 5.49
CA ASN A 149 16.17 -0.56 4.06
C ASN A 149 15.79 0.83 3.52
N GLU A 150 14.94 1.56 4.26
CA GLU A 150 14.59 2.94 3.91
C GLU A 150 15.81 3.87 3.95
N TRP A 151 16.68 3.74 4.96
CA TRP A 151 17.92 4.52 5.05
C TRP A 151 18.87 4.24 3.89
N VAL A 152 19.07 2.96 3.52
CA VAL A 152 19.86 2.56 2.33
C VAL A 152 19.26 3.19 1.08
N ASN A 153 17.93 3.15 0.93
CA ASN A 153 17.24 3.73 -0.23
C ASN A 153 17.35 5.26 -0.29
N ARG A 154 17.39 5.96 0.86
CA ARG A 154 17.53 7.42 0.94
C ARG A 154 18.93 7.93 0.65
N LYS A 155 19.95 7.08 0.72
CA LYS A 155 21.33 7.46 0.33
C LYS A 155 21.48 7.74 -1.16
N THR A 156 20.55 7.24 -1.96
CA THR A 156 20.50 7.44 -3.39
C THR A 156 19.38 8.41 -3.74
N ASP A 157 19.59 9.23 -4.77
CA ASP A 157 18.61 10.23 -5.18
C ASP A 157 17.31 9.53 -5.64
N GLN A 158 16.31 9.47 -4.77
CA GLN A 158 15.07 8.73 -5.00
C GLN A 158 14.22 9.34 -6.13
N THR A 159 14.45 10.61 -6.47
CA THR A 159 13.75 11.31 -7.56
C THR A 159 14.08 10.67 -8.92
N VAL A 160 15.35 10.35 -9.10
CA VAL A 160 15.95 9.74 -10.28
C VAL A 160 15.36 8.35 -10.55
N LEU A 161 15.29 7.50 -9.52
CA LEU A 161 14.73 6.14 -9.60
C LEU A 161 13.22 6.12 -9.86
N HIS A 162 12.46 7.04 -9.27
CA HIS A 162 11.00 7.11 -9.42
C HIS A 162 10.59 7.54 -10.83
N ASP A 163 11.33 8.45 -11.44
CA ASP A 163 11.07 8.91 -12.79
C ASP A 163 11.36 7.82 -13.83
N THR A 164 12.40 7.00 -13.63
CA THR A 164 12.67 5.82 -14.48
C THR A 164 11.55 4.79 -14.39
N ILE A 165 11.14 4.42 -13.17
CA ILE A 165 10.07 3.42 -12.95
C ILE A 165 8.76 3.88 -13.59
N LYS A 166 8.43 5.17 -13.48
CA LYS A 166 7.24 5.75 -14.14
C LYS A 166 7.35 5.67 -15.66
N LEU A 167 8.50 6.03 -16.24
CA LEU A 167 8.70 5.97 -17.69
C LEU A 167 8.60 4.52 -18.21
N GLU A 168 9.21 3.55 -17.53
CA GLU A 168 9.08 2.14 -17.87
C GLU A 168 7.64 1.63 -17.77
N GLN A 169 6.90 2.04 -16.73
CA GLN A 169 5.46 1.72 -16.60
C GLN A 169 4.64 2.33 -17.74
N LEU A 170 4.90 3.58 -18.13
CA LEU A 170 4.22 4.24 -19.24
C LEU A 170 4.52 3.56 -20.58
N ILE A 171 5.77 3.18 -20.84
CA ILE A 171 6.16 2.41 -22.04
C ILE A 171 5.42 1.08 -22.08
N ASN A 172 5.35 0.37 -20.96
CA ASN A 172 4.64 -0.92 -20.87
C ASN A 172 3.13 -0.75 -21.10
N GLN A 173 2.51 0.28 -20.52
CA GLN A 173 1.10 0.60 -20.77
C GLN A 173 0.83 0.91 -22.25
N LEU A 174 1.70 1.68 -22.90
CA LEU A 174 1.59 1.97 -24.33
C LEU A 174 1.80 0.72 -25.18
N SER A 175 2.67 -0.21 -24.77
CA SER A 175 2.85 -1.50 -25.44
C SER A 175 1.57 -2.35 -25.40
N ILE A 176 0.92 -2.42 -24.24
CA ILE A 176 -0.37 -3.11 -24.08
C ILE A 176 -1.46 -2.46 -24.95
N GLN A 177 -1.51 -1.13 -24.98
CA GLN A 177 -2.44 -0.40 -25.85
C GLN A 177 -2.16 -0.64 -27.33
N LYS A 178 -0.88 -0.66 -27.74
CA LYS A 178 -0.47 -0.98 -29.11
C LYS A 178 -0.95 -2.35 -29.53
N GLU A 179 -0.77 -3.36 -28.68
CA GLU A 179 -1.22 -4.73 -28.95
C GLU A 179 -2.75 -4.80 -29.10
N TYR A 180 -3.49 -4.07 -28.26
CA TYR A 180 -4.94 -3.96 -28.37
C TYR A 180 -5.38 -3.34 -29.71
N TRP A 181 -4.78 -2.21 -30.10
CA TRP A 181 -5.14 -1.53 -31.36
C TRP A 181 -4.71 -2.31 -32.61
N LEU A 182 -3.61 -3.06 -32.55
CA LEU A 182 -3.20 -4.01 -33.59
C LEU A 182 -4.24 -5.12 -33.82
N ARG A 183 -4.93 -5.56 -32.77
CA ARG A 183 -6.01 -6.54 -32.91
C ARG A 183 -7.24 -5.92 -33.60
N LEU A 184 -7.55 -4.66 -33.29
CA LEU A 184 -8.69 -3.92 -33.86
C LEU A 184 -8.44 -3.37 -35.27
N SER A 185 -7.18 -3.27 -35.70
CA SER A 185 -6.86 -2.85 -37.07
C SER A 185 -7.18 -3.92 -38.11
N THR A 186 -7.46 -5.16 -37.67
CA THR A 186 -7.91 -6.25 -38.55
C THR A 186 -9.43 -6.22 -38.83
N GLU A 187 -10.18 -5.38 -38.11
CA GLU A 187 -11.62 -5.19 -38.31
C GLU A 187 -11.91 -4.04 -39.29
N GLU A 188 -12.62 -4.32 -40.39
CA GLU A 188 -12.88 -3.37 -41.49
C GLU A 188 -13.52 -2.05 -41.05
N ASN A 189 -14.34 -2.07 -40.00
CA ASN A 189 -15.08 -0.89 -39.51
C ASN A 189 -14.22 0.04 -38.63
N SER A 190 -13.10 -0.45 -38.09
CA SER A 190 -12.23 0.29 -37.16
C SER A 190 -10.81 0.50 -37.67
N ALA A 191 -10.43 -0.09 -38.81
CA ALA A 191 -9.07 -0.07 -39.35
C ALA A 191 -8.45 1.35 -39.43
N ILE A 192 -9.17 2.33 -40.00
CA ILE A 192 -8.67 3.71 -40.15
C ILE A 192 -8.46 4.39 -38.79
N PHE A 193 -9.33 4.12 -37.82
CA PHE A 193 -9.22 4.69 -36.48
C PHE A 193 -8.10 4.00 -35.68
N ALA A 194 -7.96 2.68 -35.81
CA ALA A 194 -6.90 1.89 -35.21
C ALA A 194 -5.52 2.32 -35.72
N GLU A 195 -5.36 2.57 -37.03
CA GLU A 195 -4.11 3.08 -37.61
C GLU A 195 -3.72 4.46 -37.06
N GLN A 196 -4.69 5.37 -36.86
CA GLN A 196 -4.44 6.67 -36.25
C GLN A 196 -3.98 6.56 -34.78
N GLN A 197 -4.57 5.64 -34.02
CA GLN A 197 -4.16 5.38 -32.64
C GLN A 197 -2.79 4.70 -32.57
N LEU A 198 -2.48 3.78 -33.48
CA LEU A 198 -1.17 3.14 -33.56
C LEU A 198 -0.07 4.14 -33.90
N ALA A 199 -0.31 5.08 -34.82
CA ALA A 199 0.65 6.14 -35.14
C ALA A 199 0.90 7.07 -33.94
N LEU A 200 -0.15 7.43 -33.18
CA LEU A 200 -0.02 8.25 -31.97
C LEU A 200 0.77 7.50 -30.88
N ILE A 201 0.45 6.23 -30.63
CA ILE A 201 1.16 5.40 -29.66
C ILE A 201 2.64 5.26 -30.06
N GLN A 202 2.93 5.12 -31.35
CA GLN A 202 4.30 5.01 -31.83
C GLN A 202 5.09 6.31 -31.63
N SER A 203 4.47 7.48 -31.88
CA SER A 203 5.08 8.78 -31.57
C SER A 203 5.36 8.94 -30.07
N GLN A 204 4.41 8.57 -29.21
CA GLN A 204 4.55 8.64 -27.75
C GLN A 204 5.60 7.67 -27.23
N GLN A 205 5.68 6.45 -27.80
CA GLN A 205 6.74 5.49 -27.48
C GLN A 205 8.11 6.03 -27.85
N SER A 206 8.28 6.62 -29.04
CA SER A 206 9.55 7.21 -29.46
C SER A 206 10.00 8.35 -28.55
N GLU A 207 9.10 9.26 -28.18
CA GLU A 207 9.40 10.35 -27.25
C GLU A 207 9.79 9.84 -25.85
N LEU A 208 9.10 8.81 -25.35
CA LEU A 208 9.42 8.19 -24.06
C LEU A 208 10.74 7.41 -24.10
N TYR A 209 11.07 6.75 -25.22
CA TYR A 209 12.38 6.09 -25.37
C TYR A 209 13.52 7.10 -25.43
N GLU A 210 13.35 8.25 -26.10
CA GLU A 210 14.37 9.32 -26.09
C GLU A 210 14.54 9.93 -24.69
N GLN A 211 13.45 10.17 -23.96
CA GLN A 211 13.50 10.62 -22.57
C GLN A 211 14.17 9.58 -21.67
N LEU A 212 13.86 8.30 -21.90
CA LEU A 212 14.50 7.19 -21.19
C LEU A 212 16.00 7.15 -21.49
N ASP A 213 16.44 7.25 -22.74
CA ASP A 213 17.85 7.19 -23.14
C ASP A 213 18.68 8.35 -22.56
N VAL A 214 18.15 9.57 -22.56
CA VAL A 214 18.80 10.75 -21.95
C VAL A 214 18.95 10.58 -20.44
N LEU A 215 17.94 9.99 -19.78
CA LEU A 215 18.02 9.64 -18.36
C LEU A 215 18.98 8.46 -18.14
N ASN A 216 18.99 7.46 -19.04
CA ASN A 216 19.77 6.23 -18.92
C ASN A 216 21.28 6.50 -18.79
N GLU A 217 21.85 7.46 -19.51
CA GLU A 217 23.28 7.75 -19.44
C GLU A 217 23.74 8.38 -18.11
N GLN A 218 22.96 9.32 -17.56
CA GLN A 218 23.27 9.95 -16.26
C GLN A 218 22.84 9.08 -15.07
N GLN A 219 21.78 8.29 -15.24
CA GLN A 219 21.19 7.47 -14.19
C GLN A 219 21.76 6.05 -14.11
N ASN A 220 22.30 5.45 -15.18
CA ASN A 220 22.88 4.10 -15.09
C ASN A 220 23.98 4.03 -14.02
N GLN A 221 24.81 5.06 -13.89
CA GLN A 221 25.81 5.11 -12.85
C GLN A 221 25.20 5.21 -11.44
N ALA A 222 24.10 5.95 -11.28
CA ALA A 222 23.37 6.08 -10.02
C ALA A 222 22.59 4.80 -9.66
N VAL A 223 22.01 4.13 -10.65
CA VAL A 223 21.25 2.88 -10.51
C VAL A 223 22.19 1.70 -10.27
N GLU A 224 23.33 1.63 -10.96
CA GLU A 224 24.37 0.62 -10.72
C GLU A 224 25.02 0.80 -9.35
N SER A 225 25.31 2.04 -8.94
CA SER A 225 25.83 2.31 -7.58
C SER A 225 24.79 2.01 -6.50
N HIS A 226 23.51 2.34 -6.73
CA HIS A 226 22.41 1.93 -5.85
C HIS A 226 22.30 0.41 -5.76
N ARG A 227 22.27 -0.30 -6.89
CA ARG A 227 22.19 -1.76 -6.94
C ARG A 227 23.39 -2.39 -6.23
N ALA A 228 24.59 -1.87 -6.45
CA ALA A 228 25.79 -2.34 -5.77
C ALA A 228 25.67 -2.15 -4.25
N MET A 229 25.22 -0.98 -3.80
CA MET A 229 25.01 -0.70 -2.39
C MET A 229 23.93 -1.62 -1.76
N VAL A 230 22.80 -1.81 -2.44
CA VAL A 230 21.73 -2.70 -1.96
C VAL A 230 22.20 -4.15 -1.90
N GLU A 231 22.92 -4.62 -2.93
CA GLU A 231 23.48 -5.98 -2.93
C GLU A 231 24.58 -6.16 -1.88
N GLU A 232 25.32 -5.10 -1.53
CA GLU A 232 26.28 -5.12 -0.42
C GLU A 232 25.58 -5.27 0.94
N TRP A 233 24.44 -4.60 1.12
CA TRP A 233 23.65 -4.65 2.36
C TRP A 233 22.81 -5.92 2.49
N LYS A 234 22.47 -6.56 1.38
CA LYS A 234 21.57 -7.71 1.32
C LYS A 234 21.94 -8.87 2.26
N PRO A 235 23.20 -9.32 2.37
CA PRO A 235 23.57 -10.37 3.33
C PRO A 235 23.30 -9.96 4.79
N THR A 236 23.62 -8.72 5.15
CA THR A 236 23.41 -8.17 6.50
C THR A 236 21.92 -8.04 6.82
N LEU A 237 21.12 -7.60 5.84
CA LEU A 237 19.67 -7.48 5.94
C LEU A 237 18.96 -8.84 5.98
N ASP A 238 19.43 -9.83 5.22
CA ASP A 238 18.90 -11.19 5.24
C ASP A 238 19.17 -11.89 6.57
N LYS A 239 20.37 -11.72 7.14
CA LYS A 239 20.68 -12.17 8.51
C LYS A 239 19.74 -11.54 9.53
N LEU A 240 19.55 -10.21 9.47
CA LEU A 240 18.61 -9.51 10.36
C LEU A 240 17.21 -10.10 10.25
N LYS A 241 16.69 -10.27 9.02
CA LYS A 241 15.37 -10.85 8.79
C LYS A 241 15.26 -12.27 9.35
N GLY A 242 16.33 -13.06 9.28
CA GLY A 242 16.41 -14.39 9.90
C GLY A 242 16.18 -14.37 11.41
N LEU A 243 16.66 -13.33 12.11
CA LEU A 243 16.44 -13.17 13.55
C LEU A 243 14.96 -12.89 13.89
N SER A 244 14.11 -12.48 12.94
CA SER A 244 12.67 -12.26 13.20
C SER A 244 11.90 -13.54 13.55
N GLN A 245 12.52 -14.71 13.38
CA GLN A 245 11.96 -16.01 13.76
C GLN A 245 11.95 -16.23 15.28
N TYR A 246 12.73 -15.46 16.05
CA TYR A 246 12.68 -15.53 17.51
C TYR A 246 11.35 -14.96 18.01
N GLY A 247 10.57 -15.80 18.69
CA GLY A 247 9.29 -15.41 19.29
C GLY A 247 9.45 -14.65 20.62
N GLU A 248 10.56 -14.87 21.33
CA GLU A 248 10.81 -14.35 22.69
C GLU A 248 12.27 -13.95 22.85
N THR A 249 12.53 -13.01 23.76
CA THR A 249 13.88 -12.59 24.13
C THR A 249 14.57 -13.72 24.90
N SER A 250 15.66 -14.25 24.34
CA SER A 250 16.50 -15.28 24.96
C SER A 250 17.96 -14.89 24.91
N ASP A 251 18.80 -15.49 25.76
CA ASP A 251 20.25 -15.25 25.76
C ASP A 251 20.89 -15.54 24.39
N LYS A 252 20.37 -16.55 23.69
CA LYS A 252 20.79 -16.87 22.32
C LYS A 252 20.46 -15.74 21.36
N PHE A 253 19.23 -15.25 21.39
CA PHE A 253 18.81 -14.11 20.58
C PHE A 253 19.65 -12.86 20.88
N ILE A 254 19.86 -12.51 22.16
CA ILE A 254 20.66 -11.35 22.55
C ILE A 254 22.10 -11.45 22.01
N SER A 255 22.67 -12.66 22.06
CA SER A 255 24.03 -12.90 21.54
C SER A 255 24.10 -12.74 20.02
N GLU A 256 23.14 -13.30 19.28
CA GLU A 256 23.06 -13.15 17.82
C GLU A 256 22.75 -11.71 17.39
N TRP A 257 21.89 -11.01 18.13
CA TRP A 257 21.58 -9.60 17.93
C TRP A 257 22.84 -8.73 18.06
N LYS A 258 23.61 -8.90 19.14
CA LYS A 258 24.87 -8.16 19.35
C LYS A 258 25.91 -8.45 18.27
N ALA A 259 26.02 -9.71 17.87
CA ALA A 259 26.92 -10.09 16.78
C ALA A 259 26.52 -9.39 15.46
N TRP A 260 25.22 -9.38 15.15
CA TRP A 260 24.68 -8.69 13.99
C TRP A 260 24.89 -7.17 14.05
N CYS A 261 24.64 -6.52 15.20
CA CYS A 261 24.92 -5.09 15.39
C CYS A 261 26.41 -4.76 15.17
N GLY A 262 27.32 -5.65 15.61
CA GLY A 262 28.75 -5.52 15.36
C GLY A 262 29.10 -5.55 13.86
N GLU A 263 28.50 -6.46 13.10
CA GLU A 263 28.67 -6.53 11.64
C GLU A 263 28.11 -5.26 10.95
N ALA A 264 26.88 -4.86 11.31
CA ALA A 264 26.21 -3.69 10.74
C ALA A 264 26.96 -2.38 11.04
N ARG A 265 27.57 -2.26 12.24
CA ARG A 265 28.38 -1.11 12.65
C ARG A 265 29.61 -0.92 11.74
N VAL A 266 30.22 -2.00 11.27
CA VAL A 266 31.34 -1.92 10.31
C VAL A 266 30.87 -1.41 8.95
N GLN A 267 29.65 -1.77 8.54
CA GLN A 267 29.10 -1.43 7.23
C GLN A 267 28.51 0.00 7.16
N ALA A 268 28.01 0.54 8.28
CA ALA A 268 27.53 1.91 8.41
C ALA A 268 28.07 2.58 9.68
N PRO A 269 29.36 2.95 9.74
CA PRO A 269 29.94 3.62 10.90
C PRO A 269 29.29 4.99 11.19
N GLU A 270 28.69 5.63 10.21
CA GLU A 270 27.96 6.89 10.37
C GLU A 270 26.67 6.76 11.19
N LEU A 271 26.17 5.53 11.42
CA LEU A 271 25.01 5.25 12.28
C LEU A 271 25.42 4.87 13.72
N ASN A 272 26.62 5.24 14.17
CA ASN A 272 27.13 4.89 15.51
C ASN A 272 26.13 5.14 16.65
N ASP A 273 25.44 6.29 16.65
CA ASP A 273 24.44 6.61 17.67
C ASP A 273 23.27 5.60 17.70
N VAL A 274 22.88 5.06 16.54
CA VAL A 274 21.85 4.02 16.43
C VAL A 274 22.40 2.69 16.97
N TRP A 275 23.63 2.35 16.65
CA TRP A 275 24.26 1.11 17.10
C TRP A 275 24.49 1.06 18.60
N ASP A 276 24.89 2.17 19.21
CA ASP A 276 25.05 2.29 20.66
C ASP A 276 23.71 2.09 21.37
N VAL A 277 22.62 2.57 20.75
CA VAL A 277 21.26 2.35 21.23
C VAL A 277 20.83 0.88 21.05
N CYS A 278 21.14 0.26 19.91
CA CYS A 278 20.85 -1.17 19.67
C CYS A 278 21.50 -2.09 20.71
N ASP A 279 22.72 -1.76 21.15
CA ASP A 279 23.45 -2.52 22.18
C ASP A 279 22.74 -2.49 23.54
N LEU A 280 21.94 -1.45 23.81
CA LEU A 280 21.29 -1.17 25.09
C LEU A 280 19.76 -1.36 25.08
N VAL A 281 19.15 -1.70 23.94
CA VAL A 281 17.68 -1.70 23.74
C VAL A 281 16.93 -2.62 24.71
N TYR A 282 17.56 -3.69 25.22
CA TYR A 282 16.96 -4.61 26.20
C TYR A 282 17.30 -4.29 27.66
N SER A 283 18.11 -3.27 27.91
CA SER A 283 18.59 -2.90 29.25
C SER A 283 18.32 -1.45 29.64
N ASP A 284 18.02 -0.56 28.69
CA ASP A 284 17.77 0.87 28.92
C ASP A 284 16.55 1.35 28.14
N LEU A 285 15.53 1.84 28.87
CA LEU A 285 14.32 2.41 28.25
C LEU A 285 14.61 3.66 27.42
N ASN A 286 15.66 4.43 27.76
CA ASN A 286 16.05 5.59 26.94
C ASN A 286 16.62 5.16 25.59
N ALA A 287 17.28 3.99 25.53
CA ALA A 287 17.72 3.41 24.26
C ALA A 287 16.49 3.05 23.40
N VAL A 288 15.47 2.42 23.99
CA VAL A 288 14.21 2.14 23.29
C VAL A 288 13.56 3.42 22.74
N ALA A 289 13.54 4.50 23.52
CA ALA A 289 12.98 5.78 23.05
C ALA A 289 13.76 6.36 21.85
N LYS A 290 15.10 6.29 21.88
CA LYS A 290 15.94 6.77 20.79
C LYS A 290 15.79 5.94 19.52
N ILE A 291 15.66 4.62 19.64
CA ILE A 291 15.45 3.74 18.48
C ILE A 291 14.09 4.00 17.84
N TRP A 292 13.08 4.25 18.67
CA TRP A 292 11.75 4.63 18.19
C TRP A 292 11.76 5.97 17.46
N GLN A 293 12.47 6.97 18.00
CA GLN A 293 12.63 8.26 17.34
C GLN A 293 13.23 8.09 15.93
N TRP A 294 14.24 7.23 15.80
CA TRP A 294 14.85 6.97 14.50
C TRP A 294 13.87 6.32 13.50
N PHE A 295 12.99 5.42 13.96
CA PHE A 295 11.91 4.87 13.11
C PHE A 295 10.96 5.98 12.64
N GLN A 296 10.65 6.96 13.50
CA GLN A 296 9.81 8.11 13.15
C GLN A 296 10.52 9.05 12.15
N ASP A 297 11.79 9.36 12.37
CA ASP A 297 12.58 10.23 11.48
C ASP A 297 12.72 9.62 10.07
N MET A 298 12.81 8.30 9.99
CA MET A 298 12.81 7.54 8.73
C MET A 298 11.40 7.30 8.18
N HIS A 299 10.35 7.77 8.84
CA HIS A 299 8.95 7.63 8.41
C HIS A 299 8.54 6.17 8.14
N THR A 300 9.15 5.22 8.85
CA THR A 300 8.83 3.79 8.72
C THR A 300 7.65 3.37 9.60
N VAL A 301 7.38 4.16 10.64
CA VAL A 301 6.17 4.11 11.49
C VAL A 301 5.33 5.38 11.28
N GLY A 302 4.02 5.30 11.53
CA GLY A 302 3.09 6.41 11.40
C GLY A 302 3.15 7.39 12.57
N ASN A 303 2.69 8.62 12.36
CA ASN A 303 2.69 9.68 13.38
C ASN A 303 1.83 9.35 14.61
N VAL A 304 0.77 8.55 14.43
CA VAL A 304 -0.14 8.11 15.50
C VAL A 304 0.27 6.77 16.09
N ASP A 305 1.29 6.12 15.52
CA ASP A 305 1.81 4.87 16.06
C ASP A 305 2.58 5.15 17.36
N HIS A 306 2.58 4.15 18.24
CA HIS A 306 3.24 4.24 19.54
C HIS A 306 4.04 2.98 19.80
N TYR A 307 5.04 3.06 20.66
CA TYR A 307 5.69 1.87 21.18
C TYR A 307 5.35 1.64 22.65
N TYR A 308 5.51 0.39 23.07
CA TYR A 308 5.64 0.00 24.46
C TYR A 308 6.71 -1.09 24.55
N PHE A 309 7.11 -1.42 25.78
CA PHE A 309 8.15 -2.41 26.02
C PHE A 309 7.67 -3.40 27.08
N ASP A 310 7.22 -4.57 26.63
CA ASP A 310 6.72 -5.63 27.50
C ASP A 310 7.33 -6.99 27.11
N ILE A 311 8.32 -7.43 27.89
CA ILE A 311 9.03 -8.69 27.68
C ILE A 311 8.12 -9.90 27.95
N GLN A 312 7.05 -9.74 28.74
CA GLN A 312 6.14 -10.85 29.06
C GLN A 312 5.14 -11.14 27.93
N SER A 313 4.98 -10.21 27.00
CA SER A 313 4.11 -10.34 25.85
C SER A 313 4.91 -10.72 24.61
N ASN A 314 4.57 -11.86 24.02
CA ASN A 314 5.15 -12.28 22.73
C ASN A 314 4.43 -11.65 21.53
N GLN A 315 3.41 -10.82 21.79
CA GLN A 315 2.66 -10.18 20.72
C GLN A 315 3.52 -9.09 20.08
N CYS A 316 3.46 -9.00 18.74
CA CYS A 316 4.18 -7.95 18.03
C CYS A 316 3.68 -6.54 18.39
N GLY A 317 2.42 -6.45 18.78
CA GLY A 317 1.72 -5.21 19.00
C GLY A 317 0.22 -5.38 18.78
N GLN A 318 -0.50 -4.27 18.77
CA GLN A 318 -1.95 -4.26 18.53
C GLN A 318 -2.38 -2.95 17.88
N ALA A 319 -3.40 -2.99 17.04
CA ALA A 319 -4.07 -1.77 16.59
C ALA A 319 -4.58 -0.96 17.79
N CYS A 320 -4.65 0.36 17.67
CA CYS A 320 -5.28 1.21 18.67
C CYS A 320 -5.99 2.39 18.03
N ASN A 321 -7.01 2.91 18.71
CA ASN A 321 -7.58 4.22 18.42
C ASN A 321 -6.89 5.25 19.32
N HIS A 322 -6.20 6.21 18.71
CA HIS A 322 -5.41 7.24 19.39
C HIS A 322 -6.31 8.27 20.10
N LEU A 323 -7.55 8.47 19.65
CA LEU A 323 -8.47 9.43 20.27
C LEU A 323 -9.27 8.82 21.44
N SER A 324 -9.25 7.50 21.59
CA SER A 324 -9.90 6.81 22.71
C SER A 324 -8.95 6.53 23.87
N GLN A 325 -7.74 7.10 23.88
CA GLN A 325 -6.86 7.11 25.06
C GLN A 325 -7.27 8.24 26.01
N ILE A 326 -8.39 8.03 26.71
CA ILE A 326 -8.64 8.55 28.06
C ILE A 326 -8.88 7.34 28.95
#